data_AF-A0A967HP67-F1
#
_entry.id   AF-A0A967HP67-F1
#
_cell.length_a   1.000
_cell.length_b   1.000
_cell.length_c   1.000
_cell.angle_alpha   90.00
_cell.angle_beta   90.00
_cell.angle_gamma   90.00
#
_symmetry.space_group_name_H-M   'P 1'
#
loop_
_entity.id
_entity.type
_entity.pdbx_description
1 polymer ?
#
loop_
_entity_poly.entity_id
_entity_poly.type
_entity_poly.pdbx_seq_one_letter_code
_entity_poly.pdbx_strand_id
1 'polypeptide(L)' 'APAVLECRLFKEVPLEGSRNALVLGEVVAVRLAQDLAFEPGTLRVTPGSLRPVGRLGGERYTLLGEVR' A
#
# COMPACT_ATOMS: atom_id res chain seq x y z
N ALA A 1 -7.18 1.68 -9.23
CA ALA A 1 -6.68 1.48 -7.85
C ALA A 1 -6.93 2.75 -7.06
N PRO A 2 -7.35 2.67 -5.78
CA PRO A 2 -7.67 3.85 -4.98
C PRO A 2 -6.43 4.67 -4.60
N ALA A 3 -5.28 4.03 -4.44
CA ALA A 3 -3.99 4.67 -4.27
C ALA A 3 -2.93 3.95 -5.12
N VAL A 4 -2.04 4.72 -5.76
CA VAL A 4 -0.91 4.23 -6.55
C VAL A 4 0.34 5.01 -6.16
N LEU A 5 1.41 4.28 -5.88
CA LEU A 5 2.74 4.84 -5.67
C LEU A 5 3.54 4.63 -6.96
N GLU A 6 3.96 5.73 -7.56
CA GLU A 6 4.90 5.68 -8.68
C GLU A 6 6.30 5.56 -8.10
N CYS A 7 6.99 4.48 -8.45
CA CYS A 7 8.26 4.12 -7.83
C CYS A 7 9.37 3.99 -8.86
N ARG A 8 10.57 4.43 -8.48
CA ARG A 8 11.83 4.10 -9.16
C ARG A 8 12.52 2.98 -8.39
N LEU A 9 13.11 2.00 -9.10
CA LEU A 9 13.92 0.96 -8.45
C LEU A 9 15.10 1.62 -7.74
N PHE A 10 15.22 1.37 -6.43
CA PHE A 10 16.34 1.85 -5.61
C PHE A 10 17.36 0.73 -5.36
N LYS A 11 16.88 -0.47 -4.99
CA LYS A 11 17.74 -1.63 -4.73
C LYS A 11 16.98 -2.94 -4.82
N GLU A 12 17.66 -3.99 -5.23
CA GLU A 12 17.22 -5.37 -5.06
C GLU A 12 18.21 -6.11 -4.14
N VAL A 13 17.68 -6.85 -3.16
CA VAL A 13 18.48 -7.66 -2.23
C VAL A 13 18.02 -9.10 -2.34
N PRO A 14 18.83 -9.99 -2.97
CA PRO A 14 18.53 -11.42 -3.01
C PRO A 14 18.41 -12.00 -1.59
N LEU A 15 17.44 -12.89 -1.38
CA LEU A 15 17.30 -13.61 -0.12
C LEU A 15 17.98 -14.98 -0.24
N GLU A 16 19.11 -15.15 0.43
CA GLU A 16 19.92 -16.38 0.34
C GLU A 16 19.11 -17.63 0.71
N GLY A 17 19.32 -18.72 -0.04
CA GLY A 17 18.59 -19.98 0.14
C GLY A 17 17.16 -19.98 -0.38
N SER A 18 16.68 -18.88 -0.98
CA SER A 18 15.35 -18.77 -1.58
C SER A 18 15.42 -18.27 -3.02
N ARG A 19 14.30 -18.38 -3.76
CA ARG A 19 14.15 -17.89 -5.13
C ARG A 19 13.54 -16.48 -5.22
N ASN A 20 13.52 -15.73 -4.11
CA ASN A 20 12.93 -14.40 -4.04
C ASN A 20 13.94 -13.34 -3.57
N ALA A 21 13.58 -12.08 -3.78
CA ALA A 21 14.37 -10.92 -3.40
C ALA A 21 13.50 -9.89 -2.68
N LEU A 22 14.13 -9.08 -1.83
CA LEU A 22 13.56 -7.85 -1.30
C LEU A 22 13.80 -6.72 -2.31
N VAL A 23 12.74 -6.16 -2.86
CA VAL A 23 12.79 -5.01 -3.76
C VAL A 23 12.49 -3.73 -2.99
N LEU A 24 13.41 -2.78 -3.03
CA LEU A 24 13.29 -1.45 -2.44
C LEU A 24 13.07 -0.44 -3.58
N GLY A 25 11.98 0.31 -3.51
CA GLY A 25 11.64 1.37 -4.46
C GLY A 25 11.55 2.73 -3.78
N GLU A 26 12.06 3.76 -4.46
CA GLU A 26 11.87 5.17 -4.09
C GLU A 26 10.52 5.64 -4.64
N VAL A 27 9.64 6.16 -3.77
CA VAL A 27 8.36 6.75 -4.19
C VAL A 27 8.63 8.16 -4.74
N VAL A 28 8.36 8.36 -6.03
CA VAL A 28 8.58 9.64 -6.72
C VAL A 28 7.28 10.44 -6.89
N ALA A 29 6.13 9.77 -6.91
CA ALA A 29 4.82 10.41 -6.94
C ALA A 29 3.75 9.51 -6.30
N VAL A 30 2.64 10.13 -5.88
CA VAL A 30 1.47 9.46 -5.31
C VAL A 30 0.24 9.90 -6.09
N ARG A 31 -0.50 8.94 -6.64
CA ARG A 31 -1.78 9.19 -7.30
C ARG A 31 -2.91 8.57 -6.48
N LEU A 32 -3.83 9.42 -6.03
CA LEU A 32 -4.99 9.06 -5.24
C LEU A 32 -6.25 9.20 -6.11
N ALA A 33 -7.22 8.30 -5.92
CA ALA A 33 -8.53 8.44 -6.54
C ALA A 33 -9.24 9.68 -5.97
N GLN A 34 -10.00 10.38 -6.82
CA GLN A 34 -10.61 11.68 -6.48
C GLN A 34 -11.70 11.57 -5.41
N ASP A 35 -12.26 10.38 -5.21
CA ASP A 35 -13.34 10.08 -4.27
C ASP A 35 -12.82 9.66 -2.88
N LEU A 36 -11.51 9.64 -2.65
CA LEU A 36 -10.94 9.39 -1.33
C LEU A 36 -11.18 10.57 -0.39
N ALA A 37 -11.62 10.25 0.83
CA ALA A 37 -11.76 11.23 1.88
C ALA A 37 -10.41 11.47 2.58
N PHE A 38 -10.23 12.69 3.07
CA PHE A 38 -9.07 13.09 3.86
C PHE A 38 -9.51 13.56 5.23
N GLU A 39 -8.68 13.33 6.24
CA GLU A 39 -8.87 13.93 7.56
C GLU A 39 -8.76 15.46 7.45
N PRO A 40 -9.74 16.23 7.96
CA PRO A 40 -9.78 17.69 7.80
C PRO A 40 -8.49 18.38 8.23
N GLY A 41 -7.96 19.25 7.37
CA GLY A 41 -6.73 20.00 7.64
C GLY A 41 -5.44 19.20 7.52
N THR A 42 -5.48 17.98 6.98
CA THR A 42 -4.30 17.12 6.81
C THR A 42 -4.19 16.57 5.38
N LEU A 43 -3.06 15.92 5.09
CA LEU A 43 -2.86 15.12 3.88
C LEU A 43 -3.11 13.62 4.12
N ARG A 44 -3.78 13.25 5.21
CA ARG A 44 -4.04 11.85 5.56
C ARG A 44 -5.33 11.38 4.92
N VAL A 45 -5.24 10.29 4.15
CA VAL A 45 -6.41 9.60 3.62
C VAL A 45 -7.16 8.94 4.77
N THR A 46 -8.47 9.19 4.88
CA THR A 46 -9.34 8.52 5.85
C THR A 46 -9.34 7.02 5.57
N PRO A 47 -8.88 6.15 6.49
CA PRO A 47 -8.67 4.73 6.20
C PRO A 47 -9.92 3.99 5.72
N GLY A 48 -11.09 4.33 6.28
CA GLY A 48 -12.36 3.75 5.88
C GLY A 48 -12.75 4.07 4.43
N SER A 49 -12.31 5.21 3.88
CA SER A 49 -12.56 5.55 2.47
C SER A 49 -11.66 4.76 1.51
N LEU A 50 -10.44 4.42 1.94
CA LEU A 50 -9.47 3.66 1.15
C LEU A 50 -9.91 2.21 0.93
N ARG A 51 -10.63 1.63 1.89
CA ARG A 51 -11.08 0.22 1.92
C ARG A 51 -10.01 -0.77 1.45
N PRO A 52 -8.81 -0.79 2.07
CA PRO A 52 -7.75 -1.69 1.66
C PRO A 52 -8.16 -3.15 1.91
N VAL A 53 -7.66 -4.05 1.05
CA VAL A 53 -7.83 -5.50 1.20
C VAL A 53 -6.53 -6.09 1.73
N GLY A 54 -6.60 -6.76 2.88
CA GLY A 54 -5.49 -7.50 3.47
C GLY A 54 -5.47 -8.95 2.99
N ARG A 55 -4.27 -9.49 2.72
CA ARG A 55 -4.08 -10.91 2.42
C ARG A 55 -3.89 -11.72 3.70
N LEU A 56 -4.58 -12.85 3.81
CA LEU A 56 -4.39 -13.84 4.87
C LEU A 56 -3.75 -15.12 4.31
N GLY A 57 -3.55 -16.13 5.17
CA GLY A 57 -3.06 -17.44 4.76
C GLY A 57 -4.01 -18.15 3.80
N GLY A 58 -3.44 -18.87 2.82
CA GLY A 58 -4.20 -19.54 1.76
C GLY A 58 -4.89 -18.54 0.83
N GLU A 59 -6.14 -18.81 0.47
CA GLU A 59 -6.96 -17.99 -0.44
C GLU A 59 -7.79 -16.92 0.28
N ARG A 60 -7.55 -16.71 1.58
CA ARG A 60 -8.37 -15.83 2.41
C ARG A 60 -7.91 -14.37 2.35
N TYR A 61 -8.87 -13.48 2.52
CA TYR A 61 -8.69 -12.03 2.55
C TYR A 61 -9.52 -11.41 3.67
N THR A 62 -9.17 -10.19 4.05
CA THR A 62 -9.93 -9.38 5.01
C THR A 62 -10.06 -7.95 4.52
N LEU A 63 -11.13 -7.28 4.95
CA LEU A 63 -11.20 -5.82 4.92
C LEU A 63 -10.47 -5.23 6.12
N LEU A 64 -10.29 -3.91 6.08
CA LEU A 64 -9.83 -3.12 7.22
C LEU A 64 -10.73 -3.38 8.44
N GLY A 65 -10.10 -3.69 9.58
CA GLY A 65 -10.79 -3.80 10.87
C GLY A 65 -11.10 -2.44 11.50
N GLU A 66 -11.46 -2.44 12.78
CA GLU A 66 -11.62 -1.19 13.54
C GLU A 66 -10.30 -0.40 13.57
N VAL A 67 -10.37 0.87 13.17
CA VAL A 67 -9.27 1.83 13.29
C VAL A 67 -9.59 2.72 14.49
N ARG A 68 -8.68 2.76 15.47
CA ARG A 68 -8.77 3.60 16.66
C ARG A 68 -7.93 4.85 16.50
#